data_AF-A0A7I7PH12-F1
#
_entry.id   AF-A0A7I7PH12-F1
#
_cell.length_a   1.000
_cell.length_b   1.000
_cell.length_c   1.000
_cell.angle_alpha   90.00
_cell.angle_beta   90.00
_cell.angle_gamma   90.00
#
_symmetry.space_group_name_H-M   'P 1'
#
loop_
_entity.id
_entity.type
_entity.pdbx_description
1 polymer ?
#
loop_
_entity_poly.entity_id
_entity_poly.type
_entity_poly.pdbx_seq_one_letter_code
_entity_poly.pdbx_strand_id
1 'polypeptide(L)' 'MGRESAKHNPREDEQLKRELRGTLQGNRSSRAEEWRDPEPPADDDPEVPTAGPPIR' A
#
# COMPACT_ATOMS: atom_id res chain seq x y z
N MET A 1 18.52 -27.24 3.20
CA MET A 1 17.58 -26.16 2.86
C MET A 1 16.29 -26.76 2.31
N GLY A 2 15.17 -26.61 3.04
CA GLY A 2 13.85 -26.82 2.45
C GLY A 2 13.50 -25.59 1.62
N ARG A 3 13.17 -25.79 0.34
CA ARG A 3 12.73 -24.72 -0.56
C ARG A 3 11.39 -24.22 -0.04
N GLU A 4 11.34 -22.93 0.32
CA GLU A 4 10.14 -22.23 0.85
C GLU A 4 8.88 -22.37 -0.02
N SER A 5 9.03 -22.78 -1.28
CA SER A 5 7.97 -22.93 -2.28
C SER A 5 7.31 -24.33 -2.30
N ALA A 6 7.53 -25.20 -1.31
CA ALA A 6 6.90 -26.53 -1.27
C ALA A 6 5.39 -26.53 -0.90
N LYS A 7 4.79 -25.37 -0.63
CA LYS A 7 3.38 -25.26 -0.21
C LYS A 7 2.40 -25.25 -1.39
N HIS A 8 2.81 -24.74 -2.55
CA HIS A 8 1.95 -24.54 -3.72
C HIS A 8 2.69 -24.93 -5.00
N ASN A 9 1.94 -25.34 -6.03
CA ASN A 9 2.52 -25.62 -7.34
C ASN A 9 2.92 -24.30 -8.05
N PRO A 10 3.90 -24.30 -8.97
CA PRO A 10 4.33 -23.09 -9.66
C PRO A 10 3.21 -22.29 -10.34
N ARG A 11 2.17 -22.98 -10.83
CA ARG A 11 0.99 -22.32 -11.44
C ARG A 11 0.13 -21.59 -10.42
N GLU A 12 -0.01 -22.14 -9.22
CA GLU A 12 -0.76 -21.54 -8.12
C GLU A 12 0.00 -20.33 -7.57
N ASP A 13 1.32 -20.43 -7.46
CA ASP A 13 2.18 -19.29 -7.11
C ASP A 13 2.02 -18.12 -8.10
N GLU A 14 1.99 -18.41 -9.41
CA GLU A 14 1.78 -17.38 -10.42
C GLU A 14 0.38 -16.74 -10.34
N GLN A 15 -0.65 -17.49 -9.94
CA GLN A 15 -2.00 -16.98 -9.71
C GLN A 15 -2.02 -16.03 -8.51
N LEU A 16 -1.46 -16.46 -7.37
CA LEU A 16 -1.36 -15.67 -6.15
C LEU A 16 -0.56 -14.37 -6.36
N LYS A 17 0.54 -14.43 -7.12
CA LYS A 17 1.33 -13.24 -7.49
C LYS A 17 0.51 -12.24 -8.30
N ARG A 18 -0.35 -12.69 -9.21
CA ARG A 18 -1.22 -11.81 -10.01
C ARG A 18 -2.26 -11.12 -9.15
N GLU A 19 -2.90 -11.85 -8.26
CA GLU A 19 -3.88 -11.32 -7.31
C GLU A 19 -3.24 -10.28 -6.37
N LEU A 20 -2.10 -10.62 -5.76
CA LEU A 20 -1.36 -9.71 -4.89
C LEU A 20 -0.93 -8.43 -5.63
N ARG A 21 -0.47 -8.55 -6.88
CA ARG A 21 -0.08 -7.40 -7.70
C ARG A 21 -1.26 -6.48 -8.00
N GLY A 22 -2.44 -7.05 -8.29
CA GLY A 22 -3.68 -6.27 -8.49
C GLY A 22 -4.07 -5.49 -7.23
N THR A 23 -3.94 -6.11 -6.06
CA THR A 23 -4.22 -5.45 -4.77
C THR A 23 -3.22 -4.33 -4.45
N LEU A 24 -1.92 -4.57 -4.67
CA LEU A 24 -0.87 -3.59 -4.34
C LEU A 24 -0.85 -2.39 -5.29
N GLN A 25 -1.16 -2.60 -6.58
CA GLN A 25 -1.20 -1.54 -7.58
C GLN A 25 -2.57 -0.85 -7.66
N GLY A 26 -3.55 -1.33 -6.88
CA GLY A 26 -4.97 -1.11 -7.14
C GLY A 26 -5.54 0.26 -6.81
N ASN A 27 -4.94 1.09 -5.93
CA ASN A 27 -5.54 2.39 -5.59
C ASN A 27 -4.63 3.33 -4.77
N ARG A 28 -3.31 3.21 -4.90
CA ARG A 28 -2.38 4.04 -4.13
C ARG A 28 -1.14 4.35 -4.94
N SER A 29 -0.73 5.61 -4.85
CA SER A 29 0.49 6.13 -5.47
C SER A 29 1.64 5.21 -5.07
N SER A 30 2.18 4.39 -5.99
CA SER A 30 3.37 3.57 -5.74
C SER A 30 4.64 4.45 -5.68
N ARG A 31 4.49 5.69 -5.23
CA ARG A 31 5.51 6.71 -5.33
C ARG A 31 6.38 6.57 -4.09
N ALA A 32 7.67 6.37 -4.32
CA ALA A 32 8.71 6.30 -3.29
C ALA A 32 8.82 7.57 -2.43
N GLU A 33 7.88 8.51 -2.54
CA GLU A 33 7.74 9.75 -1.78
C GLU A 33 6.49 9.73 -0.89
N GLU A 34 5.61 8.71 -0.94
CA GLU A 34 4.43 8.58 -0.05
C GLU A 34 4.82 8.59 1.43
N TRP A 35 5.97 8.02 1.79
CA TRP A 35 6.49 8.05 3.16
C TRP A 35 6.77 9.47 3.68
N ARG A 36 6.85 10.47 2.79
CA ARG A 36 6.99 11.89 3.15
C ARG A 36 5.64 12.59 3.32
N ASP A 37 4.57 12.01 2.79
CA ASP A 37 3.25 12.63 2.87
C ASP A 37 2.68 12.42 4.28
N PRO A 38 2.19 13.48 4.94
CA PRO A 38 1.53 13.33 6.22
C PRO A 38 0.24 12.53 6.07
N GLU A 39 -0.07 11.67 7.04
CA GLU A 39 -1.35 10.98 7.08
C GLU A 39 -2.52 11.98 7.21
N PRO A 40 -3.69 11.70 6.61
CA PRO A 40 -4.88 12.52 6.78
C PRO A 40 -5.39 12.45 8.23
N PRO A 41 -6.12 13.49 8.71
CA PRO A 41 -6.70 13.47 10.05
C PRO A 41 -7.73 12.34 10.20
N ALA A 42 -7.74 11.71 11.37
CA ALA A 42 -8.76 10.74 11.74
C ALA A 42 -10.09 11.44 12.07
N ASP A 43 -11.19 10.68 12.02
CA ASP A 43 -12.54 11.24 12.28
C ASP A 43 -12.69 11.81 13.70
N ASP A 44 -11.91 11.31 14.67
CA ASP A 44 -11.90 11.75 16.07
C ASP A 44 -10.81 12.80 16.36
N ASP A 45 -10.01 13.20 15.36
CA ASP A 45 -8.95 14.18 15.58
C ASP A 45 -9.55 15.57 15.86
N PRO A 46 -8.97 16.32 16.81
CA PRO A 46 -9.34 17.72 17.00
C PRO A 46 -9.06 18.50 15.71
N GLU A 47 -9.87 19.51 15.41
CA GLU A 47 -9.74 20.32 14.20
C GLU A 47 -8.46 21.18 14.27
N VAL A 48 -7.34 20.55 13.90
CA VAL A 48 -6.00 21.15 13.84
C VAL A 48 -5.65 21.47 12.40
N PRO A 49 -4.99 22.60 12.12
CA PRO A 49 -4.50 22.89 10.78
C PRO A 49 -3.51 21.80 10.35
N THR A 50 -3.86 21.05 9.31
CA THR A 50 -2.93 20.09 8.70
C THR A 50 -1.81 20.85 7.99
N ALA A 51 -0.60 20.30 7.98
CA ALA A 51 0.57 20.91 7.35
C ALA A 51 0.51 20.83 5.81
N GLY A 52 -0.51 21.44 5.21
CA GLY A 52 -0.65 21.62 3.76
C GLY A 52 -0.48 23.09 3.36
N PRO A 53 -0.11 23.39 2.10
CA PRO A 53 -0.06 24.77 1.64
C PRO A 53 -1.45 25.42 1.74
N PRO A 54 -1.54 26.70 2.14
CA PRO A 54 -2.83 27.36 2.36
C PRO A 54 -3.65 27.36 1.06
N ILE A 55 -4.91 26.96 1.17
CA ILE A 55 -5.90 27.04 0.11
C ILE A 55 -6.17 28.53 -0.15
N ARG A 56 -5.91 29.00 -1.37
CA ARG A 56 -6.15 30.38 -1.79
C ARG A 56 -7.60 30.59 -2.20
#